data_AF-A0A1V9XS16-F1
#
_entry.id   AF-A0A1V9XS16-F1
#
_cell.length_a   1.000
_cell.length_b   1.000
_cell.length_c   1.000
_cell.angle_alpha   90.00
_cell.angle_beta   90.00
_cell.angle_gamma   90.00
#
_symmetry.space_group_name_H-M   'P 1'
#
loop_
_entity.id
_entity.type
_entity.pdbx_description
1 polymer ?
#
loop_
_entity_poly.entity_id
_entity_poly.type
_entity_poly.pdbx_seq_one_letter_code
_entity_poly.pdbx_strand_id
1 'polypeptide(L)'
;MSSIEAEFCTIEEERSWQQVFATIRVLSFQHQFTTKEAKRAQNRNLNRYRDVSPYDHSRVVLHRSDVDYINASVVPVKNAGREYILTQGPLATTLPHFWLMVWEKNTKVSHQVSFFVPKWHKASGEDDQHSSQGLAEGIVMLNKLVEKNAIKCHQYWPDGEEREMDFESVDLRVSFVAESAKENYICRLVLFD
;
A
#
# COMPACT_ATOMS: atom_id res chain seq x y z
N MET A 1 -33.08 -10.06 -1.19
CA MET A 1 -31.81 -9.71 -0.54
C MET A 1 -30.75 -10.66 -1.09
N SER A 2 -29.58 -10.14 -1.46
CA SER A 2 -28.46 -11.00 -1.86
C SER A 2 -28.05 -11.91 -0.69
N SER A 3 -27.37 -13.03 -0.95
CA SER A 3 -26.97 -13.92 0.15
C SER A 3 -26.01 -13.22 1.13
N ILE A 4 -25.24 -12.24 0.67
CA ILE A 4 -24.30 -11.46 1.50
C ILE A 4 -25.06 -10.47 2.40
N GLU A 5 -26.08 -9.78 1.88
CA GLU A 5 -26.92 -8.88 2.69
C GLU A 5 -27.63 -9.64 3.81
N ALA A 6 -28.15 -10.83 3.50
CA ALA A 6 -28.79 -11.68 4.51
C ALA A 6 -27.78 -12.12 5.59
N GLU A 7 -26.59 -12.59 5.18
CA GLU A 7 -25.51 -12.97 6.11
C GLU A 7 -25.10 -11.80 7.02
N PHE A 8 -24.92 -10.60 6.45
CA PHE A 8 -24.62 -9.39 7.22
C PHE A 8 -25.70 -9.10 8.28
N CYS A 9 -26.98 -9.10 7.88
CA CYS A 9 -28.09 -8.84 8.81
C CYS A 9 -28.11 -9.87 9.94
N THR A 10 -27.89 -11.15 9.64
CA THR A 10 -27.81 -12.21 10.67
C THR A 10 -26.67 -11.95 11.65
N ILE A 11 -25.46 -11.62 11.17
CA ILE A 11 -24.31 -11.35 12.05
C ILE A 11 -24.56 -10.15 12.95
N GLU A 12 -25.19 -9.10 12.42
CA GLU A 12 -25.57 -7.90 13.19
C GLU A 12 -26.62 -8.20 14.26
N GLU A 13 -27.69 -8.90 13.91
CA GLU A 13 -28.76 -9.30 14.84
C GLU A 13 -28.22 -10.17 15.98
N GLU A 14 -27.34 -11.12 15.65
CA GLU A 14 -26.71 -12.02 16.62
C GLU A 14 -25.51 -11.39 17.35
N ARG A 15 -25.04 -10.21 16.92
CA ARG A 15 -23.83 -9.53 17.41
C ARG A 15 -22.58 -10.43 17.36
N SER A 16 -22.47 -11.27 16.34
CA SER A 16 -21.50 -12.36 16.25
C SER A 16 -20.21 -12.00 15.48
N TRP A 17 -19.96 -10.72 15.16
CA TRP A 17 -18.76 -10.26 14.44
C TRP A 17 -17.44 -10.74 15.04
N GLN A 18 -17.32 -10.77 16.37
CA GLN A 18 -16.11 -11.25 17.04
C GLN A 18 -15.85 -12.73 16.74
N GLN A 19 -16.90 -13.55 16.70
CA GLN A 19 -16.81 -14.98 16.40
C GLN A 19 -16.47 -15.22 14.92
N VAL A 20 -17.10 -14.46 14.00
CA VAL A 20 -16.79 -14.52 12.57
C VAL A 20 -15.33 -14.16 12.31
N PHE A 21 -14.85 -13.05 12.88
CA PHE A 21 -13.46 -12.64 12.73
C PHE A 21 -12.47 -13.64 13.35
N ALA A 22 -12.79 -14.19 14.53
CA ALA A 22 -11.98 -15.23 15.16
C ALA A 22 -11.88 -16.48 14.28
N THR A 23 -12.98 -16.87 13.63
CA THR A 23 -13.02 -18.01 12.69
C THR A 23 -12.10 -17.76 11.51
N ILE A 24 -12.20 -16.60 10.85
CA ILE A 24 -11.33 -16.21 9.73
C ILE A 24 -9.86 -16.25 10.16
N ARG A 25 -9.54 -15.76 11.35
CA ARG A 25 -8.18 -15.79 11.90
C ARG A 25 -7.66 -17.21 12.10
N VAL A 26 -8.48 -18.14 12.61
CA VAL A 26 -8.07 -19.54 12.77
C VAL A 26 -7.83 -20.19 11.41
N LEU A 27 -8.72 -19.96 10.45
CA LEU A 27 -8.60 -20.51 9.10
C LEU A 27 -7.34 -19.97 8.38
N SER A 28 -6.99 -18.70 8.57
CA SER A 28 -5.80 -18.12 7.93
C SER A 28 -4.48 -18.75 8.40
N PHE A 29 -4.45 -19.31 9.62
CA PHE A 29 -3.29 -20.04 10.13
C PHE A 29 -3.16 -21.48 9.61
N GLN A 30 -4.12 -22.00 8.85
CA GLN A 30 -4.03 -23.34 8.28
C GLN A 30 -2.97 -23.43 7.18
N HIS A 31 -2.54 -22.29 6.62
CA HIS A 31 -1.49 -22.24 5.62
C HIS A 31 -0.10 -22.23 6.27
N GLN A 32 0.77 -23.14 5.86
CA GLN A 32 2.16 -23.21 6.31
C GLN A 32 3.07 -22.39 5.40
N PHE A 33 3.02 -21.06 5.53
CA PHE A 33 3.91 -20.16 4.80
C PHE A 33 5.04 -19.64 5.69
N THR A 34 6.23 -19.47 5.10
CA THR A 34 7.41 -19.00 5.82
C THR A 34 7.61 -17.50 5.67
N THR A 35 8.32 -16.90 6.63
CA THR A 35 8.71 -15.48 6.67
C THR A 35 10.21 -15.36 6.99
N LYS A 36 11.02 -16.30 6.46
CA LYS A 36 12.43 -16.46 6.80
C LYS A 36 13.25 -15.25 6.34
N GLU A 37 13.01 -14.75 5.13
CA GLU A 37 13.76 -13.60 4.60
C GLU A 37 13.49 -12.34 5.41
N ALA A 38 12.22 -12.10 5.76
CA ALA A 38 11.82 -10.98 6.60
C ALA A 38 12.48 -10.98 7.99
N LYS A 39 12.82 -12.17 8.51
CA LYS A 39 13.39 -12.38 9.85
C LYS A 39 14.92 -12.40 9.88
N ARG A 40 15.61 -12.28 8.74
CA ARG A 40 17.07 -12.21 8.72
C ARG A 40 17.56 -10.98 9.48
N ALA A 41 18.68 -11.12 10.18
CA ALA A 41 19.23 -10.06 11.03
C ALA A 41 19.44 -8.74 10.25
N GLN A 42 19.93 -8.84 9.01
CA GLN A 42 20.15 -7.72 8.10
C GLN A 42 18.87 -7.00 7.65
N ASN A 43 17.71 -7.67 7.68
CA ASN A 43 16.42 -7.11 7.24
C ASN A 43 15.58 -6.57 8.40
N ARG A 44 16.03 -6.72 9.65
CA ARG A 44 15.25 -6.38 10.84
C ARG A 44 14.87 -4.89 10.88
N ASN A 45 15.76 -4.01 10.47
CA ASN A 45 15.56 -2.56 10.41
C ASN A 45 14.78 -2.10 9.16
N LEU A 46 14.45 -3.00 8.24
CA LEU A 46 13.63 -2.72 7.05
C LEU A 46 12.13 -2.97 7.31
N ASN A 47 11.80 -3.59 8.46
CA ASN A 47 10.44 -3.85 8.90
C ASN A 47 9.97 -2.79 9.88
N ARG A 48 8.82 -2.18 9.63
CA ARG A 48 8.20 -1.21 10.55
C ARG A 48 7.67 -1.88 11.81
N TYR A 49 7.12 -3.08 11.68
CA TYR A 49 6.54 -3.86 12.78
C TYR A 49 7.16 -5.25 12.83
N ARG A 50 7.40 -5.76 14.05
CA ARG A 50 8.05 -7.06 14.26
C ARG A 50 7.13 -8.24 13.92
N ASP A 51 5.83 -8.03 14.07
CA ASP A 51 4.76 -9.00 13.95
C ASP A 51 4.05 -8.97 12.58
N VAL A 52 4.46 -8.06 11.68
CA VAL A 52 3.92 -7.95 10.32
C VAL A 52 5.06 -8.18 9.32
N SER A 53 5.04 -9.31 8.63
CA SER A 53 6.09 -9.71 7.68
C SER A 53 5.48 -10.31 6.42
N PRO A 54 6.05 -10.05 5.22
CA PRO A 54 5.60 -10.68 4.00
C PRO A 54 5.97 -12.17 4.01
N TYR A 55 5.14 -13.01 3.39
CA TYR A 55 5.49 -14.40 3.18
C TYR A 55 6.55 -14.55 2.09
N ASP A 56 7.48 -15.51 2.26
CA ASP A 56 8.61 -15.69 1.35
C ASP A 56 8.17 -16.00 -0.08
N HIS A 57 7.06 -16.71 -0.27
CA HIS A 57 6.56 -17.12 -1.59
C HIS A 57 5.87 -15.99 -2.36
N SER A 58 5.44 -14.92 -1.69
CA SER A 58 4.68 -13.81 -2.28
C SER A 58 5.37 -12.46 -2.11
N ARG A 59 6.54 -12.41 -1.46
CA ARG A 59 7.27 -11.16 -1.25
C ARG A 59 7.66 -10.53 -2.57
N VAL A 60 7.74 -9.21 -2.59
CA VAL A 60 8.41 -8.51 -3.68
C VAL A 60 9.92 -8.63 -3.49
N VAL A 61 10.64 -8.89 -4.59
CA VAL A 61 12.10 -8.97 -4.66
C VAL A 61 12.58 -7.77 -5.48
N LEU A 62 13.52 -7.00 -4.94
CA LEU A 62 14.15 -5.88 -5.66
C LEU A 62 15.39 -6.38 -6.42
N HIS A 63 15.64 -5.83 -7.61
CA HIS A 63 16.71 -6.30 -8.50
C HIS A 63 17.81 -5.26 -8.74
N ARG A 64 17.51 -3.96 -8.61
CA ARG A 64 18.49 -2.86 -8.81
C ARG A 64 18.99 -2.22 -7.52
N SER A 65 19.09 -2.99 -6.44
CA SER A 65 19.63 -2.54 -5.15
C SER A 65 20.52 -3.63 -4.55
N ASP A 66 21.48 -3.24 -3.71
CA ASP A 66 22.27 -4.17 -2.89
C ASP A 66 21.40 -4.97 -1.91
N VAL A 67 20.17 -4.51 -1.66
CA VAL A 67 19.20 -5.13 -0.76
C VAL A 67 17.98 -5.56 -1.58
N ASP A 68 17.76 -6.88 -1.69
CA ASP A 68 16.62 -7.46 -2.42
C ASP A 68 15.29 -7.43 -1.62
N TYR A 69 15.35 -7.00 -0.35
CA TYR A 69 14.25 -7.10 0.60
C TYR A 69 13.49 -5.78 0.77
N ILE A 70 12.18 -5.86 0.58
CA ILE A 70 11.20 -4.86 1.02
C ILE A 70 10.01 -5.57 1.67
N ASN A 71 9.41 -4.99 2.71
CA ASN A 71 8.20 -5.52 3.33
C ASN A 71 6.98 -5.22 2.45
N ALA A 72 6.84 -6.01 1.38
CA ALA A 72 5.74 -5.94 0.44
C ALA A 72 5.37 -7.35 -0.06
N SER A 73 4.09 -7.57 -0.39
CA SER A 73 3.59 -8.83 -0.95
C SER A 73 2.76 -8.59 -2.20
N VAL A 74 2.95 -9.42 -3.20
CA VAL A 74 2.09 -9.53 -4.38
C VAL A 74 0.85 -10.34 -4.03
N VAL A 75 -0.33 -9.80 -4.31
CA VAL A 75 -1.63 -10.40 -3.99
C VAL A 75 -2.47 -10.52 -5.27
N PRO A 76 -2.39 -11.68 -5.96
CA PRO A 76 -3.20 -11.94 -7.14
C PRO A 76 -4.64 -12.32 -6.74
N VAL A 77 -5.62 -11.59 -7.26
CA VAL A 77 -7.06 -11.85 -7.10
C VAL A 77 -7.58 -12.44 -8.41
N LYS A 78 -7.34 -13.75 -8.59
CA LYS A 78 -7.58 -14.49 -9.85
C LYS A 78 -8.99 -14.28 -10.41
N ASN A 79 -10.01 -14.37 -9.57
CA ASN A 79 -11.41 -14.23 -9.98
C ASN A 79 -11.75 -12.82 -10.49
N ALA A 80 -11.01 -11.80 -10.06
CA ALA A 80 -11.18 -10.42 -10.50
C ALA A 80 -10.26 -10.06 -11.68
N GLY A 81 -9.33 -10.94 -12.06
CA GLY A 81 -8.30 -10.64 -13.06
C GLY A 81 -7.40 -9.47 -12.65
N ARG A 82 -7.14 -9.29 -11.34
CA ARG A 82 -6.37 -8.17 -10.79
C ARG A 82 -5.23 -8.67 -9.91
N GLU A 83 -4.18 -7.87 -9.83
CA GLU A 83 -3.05 -8.09 -8.92
C GLU A 83 -2.79 -6.78 -8.16
N TYR A 84 -2.46 -6.91 -6.87
CA TYR A 84 -2.14 -5.78 -6.00
C TYR A 84 -0.79 -6.01 -5.32
N ILE A 85 -0.10 -4.93 -5.00
CA ILE A 85 1.03 -4.97 -4.06
C ILE A 85 0.57 -4.33 -2.76
N LEU A 86 0.62 -5.08 -1.67
CA LEU A 86 0.40 -4.56 -0.32
C LEU A 86 1.77 -4.38 0.34
N THR A 87 2.03 -3.20 0.90
CA THR A 87 3.32 -2.86 1.52
C THR A 87 3.12 -2.03 2.78
N GLN A 88 4.12 -2.02 3.67
CA GLN A 88 4.11 -1.15 4.84
C GLN A 88 4.25 0.34 4.45
N GLY A 89 3.84 1.24 5.34
CA GLY A 89 4.21 2.66 5.20
C GLY A 89 5.74 2.82 5.23
N PRO A 90 6.39 3.41 4.21
CA PRO A 90 7.84 3.47 4.12
C PRO A 90 8.53 4.05 5.37
N LEU A 91 9.65 3.44 5.76
CA LEU A 91 10.60 4.00 6.71
C LEU A 91 11.50 4.99 5.98
N ALA A 92 12.13 5.94 6.69
CA ALA A 92 13.11 6.84 6.08
C ALA A 92 14.19 6.07 5.30
N THR A 93 14.69 4.97 5.89
CA THR A 93 15.71 4.10 5.29
C THR A 93 15.20 3.23 4.14
N THR A 94 13.88 3.09 3.96
CA THR A 94 13.29 2.25 2.91
C THR A 94 12.56 3.08 1.85
N LEU A 95 12.69 4.41 1.88
CA LEU A 95 12.15 5.28 0.84
C LEU A 95 12.72 4.94 -0.55
N PRO A 96 14.05 4.78 -0.73
CA PRO A 96 14.60 4.37 -2.02
C PRO A 96 14.05 3.03 -2.49
N HIS A 97 13.95 2.05 -1.58
CA HIS A 97 13.42 0.72 -1.89
C HIS A 97 11.95 0.74 -2.30
N PHE A 98 11.15 1.61 -1.68
CA PHE A 98 9.74 1.79 -2.04
C PHE A 98 9.59 2.30 -3.46
N TRP A 99 10.35 3.33 -3.84
CA TRP A 99 10.31 3.87 -5.20
C TRP A 99 10.91 2.94 -6.22
N LEU A 100 11.98 2.22 -5.87
CA LEU A 100 12.51 1.16 -6.72
C LEU A 100 11.48 0.06 -6.97
N MET A 101 10.74 -0.36 -5.94
CA MET A 101 9.65 -1.32 -6.10
C MET A 101 8.58 -0.81 -7.08
N VAL A 102 8.18 0.45 -6.95
CA VAL A 102 7.19 1.08 -7.85
C VAL A 102 7.72 1.14 -9.27
N TRP A 103 8.98 1.53 -9.46
CA TRP A 103 9.65 1.59 -10.75
C TRP A 103 9.74 0.20 -11.41
N GLU A 104 10.24 -0.82 -10.70
CA GLU A 104 10.41 -2.18 -11.24
C GLU A 104 9.07 -2.86 -11.58
N LYS A 105 7.99 -2.46 -10.88
CA LYS A 105 6.65 -3.03 -11.07
C LYS A 105 5.79 -2.22 -12.02
N ASN A 106 6.14 -0.97 -12.31
CA ASN A 106 5.43 -0.21 -13.33
C ASN A 106 5.81 -0.75 -14.71
N THR A 107 4.87 -1.45 -15.32
CA THR A 107 5.06 -2.08 -16.64
C THR A 107 4.77 -1.11 -17.80
N LYS A 108 4.38 0.13 -17.51
CA LYS A 108 3.96 1.12 -18.51
C LYS A 108 5.08 2.09 -18.87
N VAL A 109 5.06 2.50 -20.13
CA VAL A 109 5.98 3.50 -20.72
C VAL A 109 5.84 4.87 -20.04
N SER A 110 4.66 5.18 -19.52
CA SER A 110 4.40 6.37 -18.72
C SER A 110 5.01 6.19 -17.33
N HIS A 111 6.17 6.80 -17.14
CA HIS A 111 6.95 6.97 -15.90
C HIS A 111 6.21 7.77 -14.81
N GLN A 112 4.88 7.67 -14.77
CA GLN A 112 4.01 8.44 -13.89
C GLN A 112 3.13 7.51 -13.06
N VAL A 113 2.85 7.92 -11.82
CA VAL A 113 1.96 7.19 -10.93
C VAL A 113 1.10 8.16 -10.13
N SER A 114 -0.16 7.78 -9.91
CA SER A 114 -1.09 8.55 -9.08
C SER A 114 -1.08 8.06 -7.64
N PHE A 115 -0.93 8.98 -6.69
CA PHE A 115 -1.04 8.74 -5.26
C PHE A 115 -2.37 9.20 -4.72
N PHE A 116 -3.05 8.32 -4.00
CA PHE A 116 -4.32 8.60 -3.36
C PHE A 116 -4.13 8.63 -1.85
N VAL A 117 -4.36 9.79 -1.24
CA VAL A 117 -4.26 10.00 0.21
C VAL A 117 -5.63 10.40 0.75
N PRO A 118 -6.23 9.66 1.70
CA PRO A 118 -7.49 10.02 2.32
C PRO A 118 -7.43 11.37 3.04
N LYS A 119 -8.51 12.14 2.95
CA LYS A 119 -8.74 13.33 3.79
C LYS A 119 -9.43 12.89 5.08
N TRP A 120 -8.77 13.06 6.20
CA TRP A 120 -9.27 12.59 7.50
C TRP A 120 -10.16 13.60 8.24
N HIS A 121 -10.83 14.50 7.50
CA HIS A 121 -11.82 15.45 8.02
C HIS A 121 -13.23 15.03 7.58
N LYS A 122 -14.26 15.39 8.37
CA LYS A 122 -15.67 15.01 8.17
C LYS A 122 -16.11 15.32 6.73
N ALA A 123 -16.39 14.26 5.98
CA ALA A 123 -17.09 14.33 4.71
C ALA A 123 -18.53 14.79 4.94
N SER A 124 -18.99 15.78 4.16
CA SER A 124 -20.39 16.15 4.03
C SER A 124 -20.80 15.70 2.64
N GLY A 125 -21.41 14.52 2.58
CA GLY A 125 -21.49 13.72 1.37
C GLY A 125 -22.27 14.37 0.23
N GLU A 126 -21.75 14.15 -0.97
CA GLU A 126 -22.53 13.97 -2.19
C GLU A 126 -21.97 12.75 -2.95
N ASP A 127 -22.86 11.92 -3.49
CA ASP A 127 -22.51 10.74 -4.27
C ASP A 127 -21.93 11.16 -5.64
N ASP A 128 -20.61 11.07 -5.80
CA ASP A 128 -19.96 11.24 -7.09
C ASP A 128 -19.98 9.94 -7.91
N GLN A 129 -20.94 9.82 -8.81
CA GLN A 129 -20.80 8.98 -10.00
C GLN A 129 -19.84 9.69 -10.96
N HIS A 130 -18.65 9.14 -11.24
CA HIS A 130 -18.04 9.27 -12.58
C HIS A 130 -16.93 8.26 -12.88
N SER A 131 -16.86 8.02 -14.19
CA SER A 131 -16.13 7.03 -14.96
C SER A 131 -14.65 6.83 -14.61
N SER A 132 -14.31 5.58 -14.34
CA SER A 132 -12.96 5.02 -14.45
C SER A 132 -12.51 4.97 -15.91
N GLN A 133 -12.16 6.12 -16.48
CA GLN A 133 -11.40 6.16 -17.73
C GLN A 133 -9.91 6.02 -17.41
N GLY A 134 -9.34 4.91 -17.89
CA GLY A 134 -7.89 4.72 -18.03
C GLY A 134 -7.27 3.85 -16.93
N LEU A 135 -6.58 2.80 -17.36
CA LEU A 135 -5.73 1.93 -16.56
C LEU A 135 -4.66 2.75 -15.82
N ALA A 136 -4.97 3.31 -14.65
CA ALA A 136 -3.96 3.88 -13.77
C ALA A 136 -3.48 2.81 -12.79
N GLU A 137 -2.20 2.43 -12.87
CA GLU A 137 -1.53 1.87 -11.70
C GLU A 137 -1.44 3.02 -10.70
N GLY A 138 -2.02 2.85 -9.51
CA GLY A 138 -2.14 3.90 -8.52
C GLY A 138 -1.71 3.37 -7.16
N ILE A 139 -1.07 4.23 -6.37
CA ILE A 139 -0.68 3.92 -5.01
C ILE A 139 -1.75 4.49 -4.09
N VAL A 140 -2.41 3.62 -3.35
CA VAL A 140 -3.40 4.02 -2.34
C VAL A 140 -2.74 3.94 -0.96
N MET A 141 -2.57 5.08 -0.31
CA MET A 141 -1.98 5.15 1.03
C MET A 141 -3.06 5.20 2.08
N LEU A 142 -3.18 4.13 2.87
CA LEU A 142 -4.23 3.98 3.86
C LEU A 142 -3.85 4.52 5.25
N ASN A 143 -2.56 4.75 5.48
CA ASN A 143 -2.06 5.22 6.78
C ASN A 143 -1.87 6.73 6.80
N LYS A 144 -2.12 7.36 7.95
CA LYS A 144 -1.60 8.71 8.24
C LYS A 144 -0.08 8.68 8.35
N LEU A 145 0.58 9.81 8.14
CA LEU A 145 2.02 9.93 8.42
C LEU A 145 2.30 9.85 9.91
N VAL A 146 1.45 10.49 10.74
CA VAL A 146 1.56 10.51 12.19
C VAL A 146 0.20 10.23 12.83
N GLU A 147 0.19 9.39 13.86
CA GLU A 147 -0.98 9.13 14.70
C GLU A 147 -0.59 9.08 16.16
N LYS A 148 -1.33 9.78 17.03
CA LYS A 148 -1.06 9.82 18.47
C LYS A 148 0.43 10.10 18.77
N ASN A 149 1.01 11.08 18.07
CA ASN A 149 2.42 11.48 18.12
C ASN A 149 3.45 10.40 17.71
N ALA A 150 3.02 9.31 17.09
CA ALA A 150 3.91 8.29 16.54
C ALA A 150 3.93 8.35 15.00
N ILE A 151 5.13 8.32 14.41
CA ILE A 151 5.31 8.23 12.96
C ILE A 151 4.86 6.85 12.47
N LYS A 152 3.81 6.82 11.65
CA LYS A 152 3.22 5.63 11.02
C LYS A 152 3.69 5.43 9.58
N CYS A 153 4.09 6.51 8.90
CA CYS A 153 4.63 6.51 7.55
C CYS A 153 5.53 7.74 7.38
N HIS A 154 6.70 7.60 6.76
CA HIS A 154 7.49 8.78 6.39
C HIS A 154 6.90 9.43 5.15
N GLN A 155 7.11 10.74 5.01
CA GLN A 155 6.80 11.47 3.79
C GLN A 155 7.59 10.84 2.65
N TYR A 156 6.89 10.25 1.69
CA TYR A 156 7.52 9.48 0.61
C TYR A 156 7.29 10.10 -0.77
N TRP A 157 6.58 11.23 -0.85
CA TRP A 157 6.35 11.97 -2.09
C TRP A 157 6.79 13.43 -1.91
N PRO A 158 7.08 14.17 -2.99
CA PRO A 158 7.38 15.59 -2.89
C PRO A 158 6.11 16.35 -2.47
N ASP A 159 6.16 17.10 -1.38
CA ASP A 159 4.99 17.72 -0.73
C ASP A 159 4.56 19.06 -1.33
N GLY A 160 5.22 19.49 -2.40
CA GLY A 160 4.89 20.68 -3.18
C GLY A 160 5.78 21.89 -2.86
N GLU A 161 6.32 21.97 -1.64
CA GLU A 161 7.41 22.90 -1.31
C GLU A 161 8.73 22.36 -1.87
N GLU A 162 9.02 21.09 -1.54
CA GLU A 162 10.03 20.30 -2.23
C GLU A 162 9.32 19.61 -3.40
N ARG A 163 9.68 20.00 -4.63
CA ARG A 163 9.07 19.48 -5.85
C ARG A 163 9.70 18.18 -6.33
N GLU A 164 10.85 17.82 -5.80
CA GLU A 164 11.62 16.66 -6.24
C GLU A 164 12.20 15.92 -5.04
N MET A 165 12.34 14.60 -5.15
CA MET A 165 13.05 13.75 -4.21
C MET A 165 14.05 12.89 -5.00
N ASP A 166 15.33 13.00 -4.68
CA ASP A 166 16.39 12.19 -5.26
C ASP A 166 16.73 10.99 -4.36
N PHE A 167 16.83 9.81 -4.95
CA PHE A 167 17.21 8.56 -4.29
C PHE A 167 18.46 7.99 -4.94
N GLU A 168 19.62 8.59 -4.64
CA GLU A 168 20.92 8.22 -5.21
C GLU A 168 21.25 6.72 -5.09
N SER A 169 20.85 6.07 -3.99
CA SER A 169 21.16 4.65 -3.74
C SER A 169 20.44 3.68 -4.69
N VAL A 170 19.46 4.15 -5.45
CA VAL A 170 18.73 3.35 -6.46
C VAL A 170 18.65 4.04 -7.82
N ASP A 171 19.35 5.17 -7.98
CA ASP A 171 19.37 5.96 -9.21
C ASP A 171 17.96 6.30 -9.71
N LEU A 172 17.15 6.88 -8.81
CA LEU A 172 15.79 7.33 -9.13
C LEU A 172 15.56 8.74 -8.62
N ARG A 173 14.84 9.53 -9.41
CA ARG A 173 14.25 10.80 -9.00
C ARG A 173 12.73 10.71 -9.05
N VAL A 174 12.07 11.41 -8.14
CA VAL A 174 10.61 11.54 -8.12
C VAL A 174 10.23 13.02 -8.12
N SER A 175 9.50 13.46 -9.14
CA SER A 175 9.11 14.86 -9.31
C SER A 175 7.59 15.04 -9.25
N PHE A 176 7.14 16.05 -8.53
CA PHE A 176 5.74 16.43 -8.44
C PHE A 176 5.25 17.03 -9.76
N VAL A 177 4.15 16.48 -10.28
CA VAL A 177 3.52 16.94 -11.53
C VAL A 177 2.27 17.75 -11.25
N ALA A 178 1.30 17.16 -10.53
CA ALA A 178 0.02 17.80 -10.29
C ALA A 178 -0.67 17.27 -9.02
N GLU A 179 -1.59 18.06 -8.48
CA GLU A 179 -2.48 17.66 -7.38
C GLU A 179 -3.94 17.96 -7.76
N SER A 180 -4.84 17.04 -7.44
CA SER A 180 -6.28 17.21 -7.51
C SER A 180 -6.90 16.80 -6.17
N ALA A 181 -7.43 17.78 -5.46
CA ALA A 181 -8.19 17.55 -4.24
C ALA A 181 -9.64 17.15 -4.56
N LYS A 182 -10.10 16.04 -4.00
CA LYS A 182 -11.48 15.56 -4.03
C LYS A 182 -12.10 15.69 -2.65
N GLU A 183 -13.39 15.39 -2.50
CA GLU A 183 -14.07 15.50 -1.20
C GLU A 183 -13.36 14.67 -0.12
N ASN A 184 -13.11 13.39 -0.43
CA ASN A 184 -12.64 12.39 0.54
C ASN A 184 -11.16 12.02 0.42
N TYR A 185 -10.47 12.51 -0.62
CA TYR A 185 -9.07 12.19 -0.85
C TYR A 185 -8.36 13.28 -1.64
N ILE A 186 -7.04 13.19 -1.70
CA ILE A 186 -6.18 13.96 -2.57
C ILE A 186 -5.51 12.99 -3.54
N CYS A 187 -5.60 13.28 -4.84
CA CYS A 187 -4.88 12.59 -5.88
C CYS A 187 -3.65 13.43 -6.26
N ARG A 188 -2.46 12.85 -6.21
CA ARG A 188 -1.23 13.49 -6.69
C ARG A 188 -0.66 12.70 -7.85
N LEU A 189 -0.30 13.37 -8.92
CA LEU A 189 0.45 12.81 -10.02
C LEU A 189 1.93 13.14 -9.80
N VAL A 190 2.78 12.13 -9.87
CA VAL A 190 4.23 12.32 -9.89
C VAL A 190 4.82 11.65 -11.12
N LEU A 191 6.00 12.10 -11.50
CA LEU A 191 6.89 11.48 -12.47
C LEU A 191 8.05 10.83 -11.70
N PHE A 192 8.58 9.72 -12.20
CA PHE A 192 9.83 9.15 -11.72
C PHE A 192 10.76 8.84 -12.89
N ASP A 193 12.04 9.19 -12.83
CA ASP A 193 13.03 8.93 -13.89
C ASP A 193 14.37 8.42 -13.34
#